data_AF-A0A933EU49-F1
#
_entry.id   AF-A0A933EU49-F1
#
_cell.length_a   1.000
_cell.length_b   1.000
_cell.length_c   1.000
_cell.angle_alpha   90.00
_cell.angle_beta   90.00
_cell.angle_gamma   90.00
#
_symmetry.space_group_name_H-M   'P 1'
#
loop_
_entity.id
_entity.type
_entity.pdbx_description
1 polymer ?
#
loop_
_entity_poly.entity_id
_entity_poly.type
_entity_poly.pdbx_seq_one_letter_code
_entity_poly.pdbx_strand_id
1 'polypeptide(L)'
;MSGGAYRFMARPKGEKHGHPVLVFDRQERLHVPLTVFAKEAAARVASGTAQTYLHAILAFFTYLEADEWQARAGRRWDGPPGEVRQAVDDYLVQRLRCKVRPHRLGVFAKVKPALRQVSCCDSEPSSEEDACRVGVHFDE
;
A
#
# COMPACT_ATOMS: atom_id res chain seq x y z
N MET A 1 -3.97 19.78 -11.76
CA MET A 1 -2.51 19.67 -11.55
C MET A 1 -2.14 18.20 -11.63
N SER A 2 -1.44 17.77 -12.67
CA SER A 2 -1.04 16.37 -12.85
C SER A 2 0.18 16.07 -11.97
N GLY A 3 -0.04 15.86 -10.66
CA GLY A 3 1.00 15.40 -9.74
C GLY A 3 1.33 13.92 -9.97
N GLY A 4 2.58 13.52 -9.70
CA GLY A 4 3.04 12.14 -9.82
C GLY A 4 2.37 11.19 -8.82
N ALA A 5 2.89 9.96 -8.70
CA ALA A 5 2.47 9.02 -7.65
C ALA A 5 3.44 9.07 -6.46
N TYR A 6 2.97 8.70 -5.27
CA TYR A 6 3.88 8.43 -4.17
C TYR A 6 4.87 7.34 -4.56
N ARG A 7 6.14 7.53 -4.22
CA ARG A 7 7.21 6.58 -4.54
C ARG A 7 8.20 6.47 -3.39
N PHE A 8 9.00 5.41 -3.38
CA PHE A 8 10.11 5.28 -2.45
C PHE A 8 11.42 5.02 -3.19
N MET A 9 12.52 5.37 -2.54
CA MET A 9 13.87 5.04 -2.99
C MET A 9 14.57 4.26 -1.89
N ALA A 10 15.20 3.15 -2.26
CA ALA A 10 16.08 2.42 -1.35
C ALA A 10 17.30 3.28 -1.00
N ARG A 11 17.78 3.13 0.23
CA ARG A 11 19.03 3.76 0.66
C ARG A 11 20.18 3.29 -0.24
N PRO A 12 20.93 4.22 -0.87
CA PRO A 12 22.12 3.86 -1.64
C PRO A 12 23.14 3.11 -0.78
N LYS A 13 23.90 2.20 -1.39
CA LYS A 13 24.99 1.51 -0.70
C LYS A 13 26.05 2.54 -0.27
N GLY A 14 26.42 2.54 1.01
CA GLY A 14 27.43 3.44 1.57
C GLY A 14 26.88 4.61 2.37
N GLU A 15 25.58 4.90 2.28
CA GLU A 15 24.94 5.95 3.07
C GLU A 15 24.66 5.54 4.52
N LYS A 16 24.92 6.45 5.46
CA LYS A 16 24.88 6.14 6.91
C LYS A 16 23.59 6.55 7.63
N HIS A 17 22.57 7.02 6.92
CA HIS A 17 21.29 7.36 7.56
C HIS A 17 20.53 6.09 7.99
N GLY A 18 19.92 6.10 9.18
CA GLY A 18 19.22 4.95 9.79
C GLY A 18 17.88 4.55 9.17
N HIS A 19 17.61 4.97 7.93
CA HIS A 19 16.37 4.70 7.20
C HIS A 19 16.67 3.82 5.98
N PRO A 20 16.07 2.62 5.85
CA PRO A 20 16.35 1.71 4.74
C PRO A 20 15.75 2.21 3.41
N VAL A 21 14.70 3.02 3.48
CA VAL A 21 14.06 3.65 2.33
C VAL A 21 13.66 5.09 2.69
N LEU A 22 13.58 5.95 1.69
CA LEU A 22 13.01 7.29 1.77
C LEU A 22 11.76 7.35 0.89
N VAL A 23 10.66 7.88 1.42
CA VAL A 23 9.37 7.98 0.71
C VAL A 23 9.14 9.42 0.29
N PHE A 24 8.65 9.62 -0.94
CA PHE A 24 8.36 10.92 -1.53
C PHE A 24 6.90 11.03 -1.92
N ASP A 25 6.31 12.20 -1.68
CA ASP A 25 4.93 12.53 -2.07
C ASP A 25 4.81 12.82 -3.58
N ARG A 26 3.59 13.16 -4.02
CA ARG A 26 3.29 13.46 -5.42
C ARG A 26 3.96 14.73 -5.96
N GLN A 27 4.53 15.54 -5.07
CA GLN A 27 5.28 16.76 -5.37
C GLN A 27 6.79 16.57 -5.14
N GLU A 28 7.26 15.32 -5.05
CA GLU A 28 8.67 14.98 -4.86
C GLU A 28 9.28 15.48 -3.53
N ARG A 29 8.44 15.73 -2.52
CA ARG A 29 8.89 16.11 -1.19
C ARG A 29 8.99 14.89 -0.30
N LEU A 30 9.97 14.89 0.59
CA LEU A 30 10.17 13.81 1.55
C LEU A 30 8.94 13.67 2.46
N HIS A 31 8.30 12.50 2.43
CA HIS A 31 7.16 12.17 3.27
C HIS A 31 7.64 11.42 4.52
N VAL A 32 7.98 12.20 5.56
CA VAL A 32 8.58 11.70 6.81
C VAL A 32 7.75 10.60 7.49
N PRO A 33 6.41 10.72 7.65
CA PRO A 33 5.62 9.68 8.32
C PRO A 33 5.72 8.31 7.64
N LEU A 34 5.73 8.29 6.31
CA LEU A 34 5.82 7.04 5.54
C LEU A 34 7.26 6.49 5.52
N THR A 35 8.25 7.38 5.58
CA THR A 35 9.66 7.00 5.76
C THR A 35 9.90 6.33 7.11
N VAL A 36 9.28 6.84 8.18
CA VAL A 36 9.30 6.22 9.51
C VAL A 36 8.54 4.90 9.50
N PHE A 37 7.34 4.86 8.94
CA PHE A 37 6.55 3.63 8.79
C PHE A 37 7.36 2.52 8.11
N ALA A 38 8.03 2.82 6.99
CA ALA A 38 8.80 1.82 6.26
C ALA A 38 9.98 1.28 7.06
N LYS A 39 10.65 2.14 7.85
CA LYS A 39 11.70 1.73 8.78
C LYS A 39 11.14 0.78 9.85
N GLU A 40 10.03 1.13 10.48
CA GLU A 40 9.39 0.32 11.50
C GLU A 40 8.88 -1.01 10.96
N ALA A 41 8.28 -1.02 9.77
CA ALA A 41 7.84 -2.24 9.11
C ALA A 41 9.02 -3.17 8.81
N ALA A 42 10.11 -2.64 8.25
CA ALA A 42 11.32 -3.40 7.96
C ALA A 42 12.00 -3.96 9.22
N ALA A 43 11.78 -3.36 10.39
CA ALA A 43 12.28 -3.86 11.67
C ALA A 43 11.42 -4.97 12.29
N ARG A 44 10.15 -5.10 11.89
CA ARG A 44 9.16 -5.98 12.53
C ARG A 44 8.81 -7.21 11.70
N VAL A 45 8.87 -7.11 10.38
CA VAL A 45 8.50 -8.18 9.45
C VAL A 45 9.59 -8.42 8.42
N ALA A 46 9.49 -9.54 7.69
CA ALA A 46 10.41 -9.85 6.60
C ALA A 46 10.43 -8.72 5.56
N SER A 47 11.61 -8.48 4.96
CA SER A 47 11.82 -7.39 3.99
C SER A 47 10.80 -7.40 2.85
N GLY A 48 10.52 -8.58 2.29
CA GLY A 48 9.50 -8.73 1.23
C GLY A 48 8.11 -8.30 1.70
N THR A 49 7.70 -8.71 2.90
CA THR A 49 6.42 -8.30 3.50
C THR A 49 6.37 -6.80 3.76
N ALA A 50 7.43 -6.21 4.32
CA ALA A 50 7.51 -4.77 4.55
C ALA A 50 7.38 -3.98 3.24
N GLN A 51 8.03 -4.46 2.18
CA GLN A 51 7.94 -3.87 0.84
C GLN A 51 6.53 -3.99 0.26
N THR A 52 5.87 -5.14 0.40
CA THR A 52 4.46 -5.32 -0.01
C THR A 52 3.54 -4.33 0.72
N TYR A 53 3.70 -4.17 2.04
CA TYR A 53 2.93 -3.20 2.82
C TYR A 53 3.20 -1.77 2.36
N LEU A 54 4.46 -1.44 2.07
CA LEU A 54 4.82 -0.13 1.55
C LEU A 54 4.17 0.12 0.19
N HIS A 55 4.23 -0.82 -0.76
CA HIS A 55 3.56 -0.63 -2.06
C HIS A 55 2.04 -0.41 -1.91
N ALA A 56 1.38 -1.19 -1.05
CA ALA A 56 -0.04 -1.05 -0.79
C ALA A 56 -0.39 0.33 -0.18
N ILE A 57 0.39 0.80 0.78
CA ILE A 57 0.13 2.09 1.44
C ILE A 57 0.38 3.27 0.48
N LEU A 58 1.41 3.23 -0.35
CA LEU A 58 1.69 4.29 -1.33
C LEU A 58 0.58 4.40 -2.39
N ALA A 59 0.01 3.27 -2.81
CA ALA A 59 -1.12 3.27 -3.72
C ALA A 59 -2.36 3.94 -3.10
N PHE A 60 -2.61 3.70 -1.81
CA PHE A 60 -3.69 4.39 -1.06
C PHE A 60 -3.46 5.90 -0.95
N PHE A 61 -2.26 6.34 -0.53
CA PHE A 61 -1.94 7.77 -0.41
C PHE A 61 -2.02 8.48 -1.76
N THR A 62 -1.58 7.82 -2.84
CA THR A 62 -1.72 8.37 -4.19
C THR A 62 -3.19 8.53 -4.58
N TYR A 63 -4.03 7.52 -4.31
CA TYR A 63 -5.48 7.62 -4.55
C TYR A 63 -6.09 8.76 -3.75
N LEU A 64 -5.77 8.88 -2.47
CA LEU A 64 -6.35 9.88 -1.57
C LEU A 64 -6.14 11.31 -2.08
N GLU A 65 -4.97 11.59 -2.65
CA GLU A 65 -4.64 12.93 -3.18
C GLU A 65 -4.97 13.12 -4.66
N ALA A 66 -5.00 12.05 -5.46
CA ALA A 66 -5.25 12.13 -6.90
C ALA A 66 -6.72 12.08 -7.27
N ASP A 67 -7.54 11.44 -6.44
CA ASP A 67 -8.97 11.29 -6.69
C ASP A 67 -9.71 12.61 -6.41
N GLU A 68 -10.40 13.13 -7.44
CA GLU A 68 -11.11 14.41 -7.33
C GLU A 68 -12.23 14.39 -6.30
N TRP A 69 -12.89 13.24 -6.10
CA TRP A 69 -13.96 13.13 -5.12
C TRP A 69 -13.40 13.20 -3.70
N GLN A 70 -12.31 12.48 -3.43
CA GLN A 70 -11.62 12.56 -2.14
C GLN A 70 -11.08 13.97 -1.87
N ALA A 71 -10.49 14.61 -2.89
CA ALA A 71 -9.99 15.98 -2.80
C ALA A 71 -11.11 17.00 -2.52
N ARG A 72 -12.26 16.89 -3.21
CA ARG A 72 -13.44 17.74 -2.97
C ARG A 72 -14.06 17.50 -1.60
N ALA A 73 -14.04 16.26 -1.12
CA ALA A 73 -14.48 15.91 0.23
C ALA A 73 -13.53 16.43 1.33
N GLY A 74 -12.40 17.04 0.96
CA GLY A 74 -11.42 17.59 1.91
C GLY A 74 -10.72 16.52 2.75
N ARG A 75 -10.77 15.25 2.32
CA ARG A 75 -10.25 14.14 3.11
C ARG A 75 -8.74 14.11 3.08
N ARG A 76 -8.15 13.94 4.26
CA ARG A 76 -6.70 13.90 4.45
C ARG A 76 -6.33 12.74 5.33
N TRP A 77 -5.13 12.20 5.13
CA TRP A 77 -4.63 11.07 5.91
C TRP A 77 -4.39 11.45 7.38
N ASP A 78 -4.14 12.73 7.66
CA ASP A 78 -3.94 13.32 8.98
C ASP A 78 -5.24 13.91 9.58
N GLY A 79 -6.39 13.63 8.96
CA GLY A 79 -7.70 14.04 9.45
C GLY A 79 -8.20 13.21 10.65
N PRO A 80 -9.42 13.49 11.13
CA PRO A 80 -10.06 12.72 12.18
C PRO A 80 -10.09 11.21 11.87
N PRO A 81 -9.90 10.31 12.86
CA PRO A 81 -9.83 8.87 12.62
C PRO A 81 -11.05 8.29 11.88
N GLY A 82 -12.24 8.86 12.08
CA GLY A 82 -13.45 8.45 11.36
C GLY A 82 -13.37 8.72 9.85
N GLU A 83 -12.83 9.87 9.45
CA GLU A 83 -12.68 10.25 8.04
C GLU A 83 -11.60 9.41 7.36
N VAL A 84 -10.50 9.16 8.05
CA VAL A 84 -9.42 8.29 7.55
C VAL A 84 -9.95 6.88 7.33
N ARG A 85 -10.72 6.32 8.27
CA ARG A 85 -11.36 5.00 8.11
C ARG A 85 -12.30 4.97 6.90
N GLN A 86 -13.14 5.99 6.75
CA GLN A 86 -14.04 6.06 5.58
C GLN A 86 -13.27 6.18 4.27
N ALA A 87 -12.15 6.92 4.23
CA ALA A 87 -11.32 7.03 3.04
C ALA A 87 -10.66 5.68 2.67
N VAL A 88 -10.23 4.91 3.67
CA VAL A 88 -9.74 3.54 3.49
C VAL A 88 -10.85 2.64 2.96
N ASP A 89 -12.05 2.69 3.54
CA ASP A 89 -13.19 1.89 3.06
C ASP A 89 -13.56 2.22 1.61
N ASP A 90 -13.61 3.51 1.28
CA ASP A 90 -13.87 3.97 -0.09
C ASP A 90 -12.79 3.47 -1.06
N TYR A 91 -11.51 3.54 -0.68
CA TYR A 91 -10.43 2.99 -1.49
C TYR A 91 -10.59 1.48 -1.71
N LEU A 92 -10.85 0.73 -0.64
CA LEU A 92 -11.03 -0.72 -0.72
C LEU A 92 -12.22 -1.08 -1.61
N VAL A 93 -13.37 -0.44 -1.43
CA VAL A 93 -14.62 -0.77 -2.15
C VAL A 93 -14.61 -0.24 -3.57
N GLN A 94 -14.23 1.02 -3.78
CA GLN A 94 -14.38 1.70 -5.07
C GLN A 94 -13.18 1.39 -5.97
N ARG A 95 -11.96 1.46 -5.44
CA ARG A 95 -10.73 1.27 -6.22
C ARG A 95 -10.33 -0.20 -6.33
N LEU A 96 -10.33 -0.93 -5.22
CA LEU A 96 -9.93 -2.35 -5.20
C LEU A 96 -11.09 -3.33 -5.36
N ARG A 97 -12.34 -2.84 -5.44
CA ARG A 97 -13.56 -3.66 -5.56
C ARG A 97 -13.68 -4.71 -4.46
N CYS A 98 -13.16 -4.42 -3.27
CA CYS A 98 -13.28 -5.29 -2.11
C CYS A 98 -14.66 -5.18 -1.46
N LYS A 99 -15.13 -6.29 -0.88
CA LYS A 99 -16.25 -6.30 0.07
C LYS A 99 -15.68 -6.09 1.46
N VAL A 100 -15.96 -4.93 2.05
CA VAL A 100 -15.59 -4.59 3.42
C VAL A 100 -16.76 -4.98 4.33
N ARG A 101 -16.50 -5.77 5.37
CA ARG A 101 -17.49 -6.11 6.41
C ARG A 101 -16.98 -5.65 7.77
N PRO A 102 -17.83 -5.05 8.62
CA PRO A 102 -17.45 -4.73 9.98
C PRO A 102 -17.06 -6.02 10.73
N HIS A 103 -15.92 -6.01 11.41
CA HIS A 103 -15.59 -7.11 12.32
C HIS A 103 -16.49 -7.01 13.54
N ARG A 104 -16.94 -8.17 14.08
CA ARG A 104 -17.84 -8.23 15.26
C ARG A 104 -17.29 -7.51 16.51
N LEU A 105 -15.98 -7.25 16.56
CA LEU A 105 -15.30 -6.55 17.65
C LEU A 105 -15.13 -5.04 17.40
N GLY A 106 -15.64 -4.47 16.30
CA GLY A 106 -15.70 -3.03 16.05
C GLY A 106 -14.37 -2.31 15.74
N VAL A 107 -13.22 -2.95 15.96
CA VAL A 107 -11.89 -2.31 15.80
C VAL A 107 -11.25 -2.56 14.43
N PHE A 108 -11.67 -3.61 13.71
CA PHE A 108 -11.10 -4.02 12.43
C PHE A 108 -12.19 -4.27 11.39
N ALA A 109 -11.84 -4.28 10.10
CA ALA A 109 -12.74 -4.69 9.03
C ALA A 109 -12.23 -5.97 8.35
N LYS A 110 -13.14 -6.91 8.04
CA LYS A 110 -12.82 -8.06 7.19
C LYS A 110 -12.92 -7.62 5.73
N VAL A 111 -11.78 -7.62 5.04
CA VAL A 111 -11.70 -7.28 3.62
C VAL A 111 -11.66 -8.57 2.82
N LYS A 112 -12.63 -8.76 1.92
CA LYS A 112 -12.62 -9.86 0.95
C LYS A 112 -12.55 -9.28 -0.46
N PRO A 113 -11.56 -9.66 -1.29
CA PRO A 113 -11.57 -9.25 -2.70
C PRO A 113 -12.84 -9.78 -3.37
N ALA A 114 -13.57 -8.94 -4.11
CA ALA A 114 -14.61 -9.43 -5.00
C ALA A 114 -13.91 -9.88 -6.30
N LEU A 115 -13.52 -11.15 -6.36
CA LEU A 115 -12.72 -11.71 -7.44
C LEU A 115 -13.19 -11.29 -8.85
N ARG A 116 -12.25 -10.76 -9.63
CA ARG A 116 -11.93 -11.27 -10.98
C ARG A 116 -10.39 -11.32 -11.05
N GLN A 117 -9.86 -12.44 -11.50
CA GLN A 117 -8.44 -12.79 -11.54
C GLN A 117 -7.54 -11.64 -12.02
N VAL A 118 -6.40 -11.44 -11.34
CA VAL A 118 -5.17 -11.15 -12.08
C VAL A 118 -4.58 -12.53 -12.37
N SER A 119 -4.72 -13.02 -13.60
CA SER A 119 -3.84 -14.08 -14.09
C SER A 119 -2.47 -13.42 -14.27
N CYS A 120 -1.58 -13.61 -13.29
CA CYS A 120 -0.17 -13.68 -13.59
C CYS A 120 0.11 -15.17 -13.74
N CYS A 121 0.19 -15.62 -14.99
CA CYS A 121 0.72 -16.89 -15.51
C CYS A 121 -0.15 -17.39 -16.68
N ASP A 122 -0.20 -16.64 -17.78
CA ASP A 122 -0.43 -17.22 -19.12
C ASP A 122 0.88 -17.08 -19.89
N SER A 123 1.83 -17.95 -19.58
CA SER A 123 2.96 -18.32 -20.45
C SER A 123 3.49 -19.65 -19.93
N GLU A 124 3.32 -20.71 -20.72
CA GLU A 124 3.90 -22.03 -20.44
C GLU A 124 5.43 -21.89 -20.27
N PRO A 125 6.02 -22.41 -19.18
CA PRO A 125 7.47 -22.42 -19.04
C PRO A 125 8.05 -23.51 -19.95
N SER A 126 8.78 -23.10 -21.00
CA SER A 126 9.51 -24.01 -21.88
C SER A 126 10.90 -24.40 -21.35
N SER A 127 11.21 -24.14 -20.08
CA SER A 127 12.44 -24.60 -19.43
C SER A 127 12.33 -24.56 -17.91
N GLU A 128 12.69 -25.67 -17.26
CA GLU A 128 12.97 -25.77 -15.82
C GLU A 128 14.05 -24.76 -15.43
N GLU A 129 13.68 -23.55 -14.99
CA GLU A 129 14.47 -22.76 -14.00
C GLU A 129 13.82 -21.43 -13.51
N ASP A 130 12.61 -21.06 -13.94
CA ASP A 130 11.96 -19.83 -13.45
C ASP A 130 10.98 -20.07 -12.29
N ALA A 131 11.50 -20.00 -11.07
CA ALA A 131 10.71 -20.05 -9.84
C ALA A 131 9.86 -18.77 -9.65
N CYS A 132 8.61 -18.78 -10.11
CA CYS A 132 7.57 -17.87 -9.62
C CYS A 132 7.25 -18.17 -8.15
N ARG A 133 8.03 -17.60 -7.23
CA ARG A 133 7.76 -17.70 -5.78
C ARG A 133 6.84 -16.56 -5.35
N VAL A 134 5.55 -16.70 -5.60
CA VAL A 134 4.50 -15.92 -4.91
C VAL A 134 3.74 -16.88 -3.99
N GLY A 135 4.34 -17.18 -2.84
CA GLY A 135 3.64 -17.85 -1.75
C GLY A 135 2.86 -16.84 -0.94
N VAL A 136 1.54 -16.84 -1.06
CA VAL A 136 0.65 -16.20 -0.08
C VAL A 136 -0.05 -17.33 0.67
N HIS A 137 0.56 -17.79 1.76
CA HIS A 137 -0.08 -18.69 2.70
C HIS A 137 -0.69 -17.84 3.82
N PHE A 138 -2.00 -17.90 3.97
CA PHE A 138 -2.69 -17.47 5.18
C PHE A 138 -3.26 -18.74 5.82
N ASP A 139 -2.63 -19.21 6.89
CA ASP A 139 -3.19 -20.28 7.73
C ASP A 139 -4.38 -19.76 8.55
N GLU A 140 -5.31 -20.70 8.81
CA GLU A 140 -6.66 -20.57 9.36
C GLU A 140 -6.80 -19.86 10.73
#